data_AF-A0A7C4JE57-F1
#
_entry.id   AF-A0A7C4JE57-F1
#
_cell.length_a   1.000
_cell.length_b   1.000
_cell.length_c   1.000
_cell.angle_alpha   90.00
_cell.angle_beta   90.00
_cell.angle_gamma   90.00
#
_symmetry.space_group_name_H-M   'P 1'
#
loop_
_entity.id
_entity.type
_entity.pdbx_description
1 polymer ?
#
loop_
_entity_poly.entity_id
_entity_poly.type
_entity_poly.pdbx_seq_one_letter_code
_entity_poly.pdbx_strand_id
1 'polypeptide(L)'
;MGSEYMEELKITVPMLTLAVVITAILTALGNLFIFFLPWPFSCNMNAGTQISTPGFELLGMPFVVSLVIALLMRIPSTRKYLSSGALILLYSTALAASAFANTNSPWREIYALMTARLATSESVMVYVPEFVSPPRDAADVLIRGAGSITAVPWNKFIPAMTWWFFMFAFFAGVSVGLASIFRRQWVDIEMLPYPQIAIAHSTIIGSREVGNSK
;
A
#
# COMPACT_ATOMS: atom_id res chain seq x y z
N MET A 1 -26.25 -14.28 -17.13
CA MET A 1 -25.82 -14.08 -15.72
C MET A 1 -26.12 -12.63 -15.41
N GLY A 2 -27.17 -12.37 -14.62
CA GLY A 2 -27.71 -11.02 -14.44
C GLY A 2 -26.65 -10.09 -13.88
N SER A 3 -26.49 -8.91 -14.48
CA SER A 3 -25.69 -7.84 -13.90
C SER A 3 -26.36 -7.41 -12.60
N GLU A 4 -25.96 -8.00 -11.48
CA GLU A 4 -26.12 -7.36 -10.17
C GLU A 4 -25.38 -6.03 -10.30
N TYR A 5 -26.13 -4.96 -10.56
CA TYR A 5 -25.65 -3.60 -10.36
C TYR A 5 -25.28 -3.52 -8.87
N MET A 6 -24.01 -3.73 -8.57
CA MET A 6 -23.45 -3.48 -7.24
C MET A 6 -23.77 -2.02 -6.93
N GLU A 7 -24.61 -1.81 -5.91
CA GLU A 7 -24.98 -0.49 -5.44
C GLU A 7 -23.72 0.34 -5.21
N GLU A 8 -23.63 1.51 -5.82
CA GLU A 8 -22.44 2.36 -5.71
C GLU A 8 -22.17 2.65 -4.23
N LEU A 9 -20.98 2.25 -3.76
CA LEU A 9 -20.57 2.41 -2.38
C LEU A 9 -20.45 3.90 -2.06
N LYS A 10 -21.46 4.46 -1.37
CA LYS A 10 -21.43 5.86 -0.92
C LYS A 10 -20.36 6.02 0.16
N ILE A 11 -19.30 6.74 -0.16
CA ILE A 11 -18.24 7.07 0.79
C ILE A 11 -18.80 8.02 1.84
N THR A 12 -18.82 7.59 3.10
CA THR A 12 -19.28 8.40 4.24
C THR A 12 -18.11 8.77 5.15
N VAL A 13 -18.24 9.86 5.92
CA VAL A 13 -17.21 10.28 6.88
C VAL A 13 -16.86 9.18 7.89
N PRO A 14 -17.81 8.47 8.52
CA PRO A 14 -17.48 7.37 9.45
C PRO A 14 -16.69 6.25 8.79
N MET A 15 -16.96 5.97 7.51
CA MET A 15 -16.27 4.95 6.73
C MET A 15 -14.82 5.36 6.44
N LEU A 16 -14.58 6.63 6.13
CA LEU A 16 -13.23 7.17 5.98
C LEU A 16 -12.48 7.14 7.31
N THR A 17 -13.12 7.53 8.42
CA THR A 17 -12.52 7.44 9.76
C THR A 17 -12.13 6.00 10.09
N LEU A 18 -13.02 5.04 9.80
CA LEU A 18 -12.73 3.61 9.98
C LEU A 18 -11.54 3.17 9.11
N ALA A 19 -11.49 3.57 7.85
CA ALA A 19 -10.37 3.26 6.96
C ALA A 19 -9.04 3.81 7.50
N VAL A 20 -9.02 5.04 8.03
CA VAL A 20 -7.82 5.63 8.67
C VAL A 20 -7.40 4.82 9.88
N VAL A 21 -8.34 4.48 10.77
CA VAL A 21 -8.07 3.70 11.98
C VAL A 21 -7.53 2.31 11.64
N ILE A 22 -8.18 1.61 10.69
CA ILE A 22 -7.75 0.28 10.25
C ILE A 22 -6.38 0.35 9.59
N THR A 23 -6.12 1.37 8.77
CA THR A 23 -4.78 1.58 8.18
C THR A 23 -3.73 1.73 9.26
N ALA A 24 -3.95 2.57 10.27
CA ALA A 24 -3.01 2.76 11.37
C ALA A 24 -2.75 1.46 12.14
N ILE A 25 -3.79 0.68 12.44
CA ILE A 25 -3.69 -0.60 13.13
C ILE A 25 -2.90 -1.61 12.28
N LEU A 26 -3.26 -1.79 11.01
CA LEU A 26 -2.60 -2.74 10.12
C LEU A 26 -1.13 -2.38 9.90
N THR A 27 -0.82 -1.09 9.74
CA THR A 27 0.57 -0.62 9.63
C THR A 27 1.36 -0.90 10.91
N ALA A 28 0.78 -0.64 12.09
CA ALA A 28 1.42 -0.93 13.37
C ALA A 28 1.67 -2.44 13.56
N LEU A 29 0.67 -3.29 13.26
CA LEU A 29 0.80 -4.74 13.33
C LEU A 29 1.83 -5.27 12.33
N GLY A 30 1.87 -4.72 11.12
CA GLY A 30 2.86 -5.07 10.11
C GLY A 30 4.28 -4.73 10.56
N ASN A 31 4.50 -3.51 11.05
CA ASN A 31 5.81 -3.10 11.55
C ASN A 31 6.24 -3.90 12.78
N LEU A 32 5.30 -4.22 13.69
CA LEU A 32 5.56 -5.09 14.84
C LEU A 32 5.98 -6.50 14.39
N PHE A 33 5.27 -7.08 13.42
CA PHE A 33 5.62 -8.38 12.85
C PHE A 33 7.03 -8.37 12.24
N ILE A 34 7.36 -7.34 11.46
CA ILE A 34 8.67 -7.24 10.81
C ILE A 34 9.78 -7.02 11.84
N PHE A 35 9.52 -6.28 12.93
CA PHE A 35 10.48 -6.09 14.01
C PHE A 35 10.97 -7.42 14.62
N PHE A 36 10.11 -8.44 14.67
CA PHE A 36 10.46 -9.76 15.18
C PHE A 36 11.07 -10.71 14.12
N LEU A 37 11.17 -10.30 12.85
CA LEU A 37 11.80 -11.12 11.82
C LEU A 37 13.34 -11.03 11.89
N PRO A 38 14.06 -12.15 11.83
CA PRO A 38 15.51 -12.13 11.65
C PRO A 38 15.90 -11.44 10.33
N TRP A 39 17.08 -10.80 10.32
CA TRP A 39 17.57 -9.94 9.24
C TRP A 39 17.45 -10.49 7.79
N PRO A 40 17.66 -11.78 7.47
CA PRO A 40 17.47 -12.24 6.08
C PRO A 40 15.98 -12.30 5.67
N PHE A 41 15.07 -12.44 6.63
CA PHE A 41 13.63 -12.57 6.40
C PHE A 41 12.92 -11.22 6.37
N SER A 42 13.48 -10.17 6.98
CA SER A 42 12.85 -8.84 7.00
C SER A 42 12.71 -8.21 5.61
N CYS A 43 13.54 -8.59 4.63
CA CYS A 43 13.45 -8.11 3.25
C CYS A 43 12.47 -8.91 2.39
N ASN A 44 12.42 -10.24 2.53
CA ASN A 44 11.66 -11.13 1.65
C ASN A 44 10.33 -11.61 2.27
N MET A 45 10.14 -11.43 3.57
CA MET A 45 8.94 -11.84 4.30
C MET A 45 8.29 -10.65 5.00
N ASN A 46 8.56 -9.40 4.57
CA ASN A 46 7.82 -8.27 5.12
C ASN A 46 6.34 -8.38 4.73
N ALA A 47 5.45 -8.03 5.65
CA ALA A 47 4.02 -8.07 5.38
C ALA A 47 3.61 -7.05 4.30
N GLY A 48 4.44 -6.03 4.07
CA GLY A 48 4.21 -4.99 3.09
C GLY A 48 4.46 -5.40 1.64
N THR A 49 5.54 -6.15 1.35
CA THR A 49 6.01 -6.50 0.00
C THR A 49 6.54 -7.95 -0.01
N GLN A 50 5.66 -8.95 0.08
CA GLN A 50 6.04 -10.36 0.29
C GLN A 50 6.84 -10.97 -0.87
N ILE A 51 6.69 -10.43 -2.08
CA ILE A 51 7.48 -10.84 -3.26
C ILE A 51 7.84 -9.56 -4.02
N SER A 52 9.12 -9.18 -3.98
CA SER A 52 9.65 -8.05 -4.74
C SER A 52 9.92 -8.48 -6.20
N THR A 53 8.86 -8.84 -6.93
CA THR A 53 8.94 -9.00 -8.38
C THR A 53 8.57 -7.67 -9.03
N PRO A 54 9.43 -7.07 -9.86
CA PRO A 54 9.10 -5.84 -10.58
C PRO A 54 7.77 -5.99 -11.34
N GLY A 55 6.80 -5.14 -11.01
CA GLY A 55 5.47 -5.12 -11.64
C GLY A 55 4.40 -6.01 -10.97
N PHE A 56 4.75 -6.84 -9.99
CA PHE A 56 3.81 -7.70 -9.26
C PHE A 56 4.21 -7.84 -7.79
N GLU A 57 4.04 -6.78 -7.01
CA GLU A 57 4.19 -6.87 -5.56
C GLU A 57 2.98 -7.57 -4.95
N LEU A 58 3.18 -8.79 -4.44
CA LEU A 58 2.15 -9.44 -3.67
C LEU A 58 2.12 -8.83 -2.26
N LEU A 59 1.09 -8.05 -2.00
CA LEU A 59 0.86 -7.36 -0.73
C LEU A 59 0.29 -8.35 0.30
N GLY A 60 0.88 -8.43 1.49
CA GLY A 60 0.55 -9.46 2.50
C GLY A 60 -0.67 -9.12 3.36
N MET A 61 -0.93 -7.85 3.63
CA MET A 61 -2.03 -7.41 4.51
C MET A 61 -3.44 -7.84 4.08
N PRO A 62 -3.80 -7.88 2.78
CA PRO A 62 -5.10 -8.37 2.35
C PRO A 62 -5.37 -9.83 2.75
N PHE A 63 -4.34 -10.68 2.80
CA PHE A 63 -4.48 -12.06 3.26
C PHE A 63 -4.77 -12.16 4.75
N VAL A 64 -4.07 -11.34 5.56
CA VAL A 64 -4.32 -11.25 7.00
C VAL A 64 -5.76 -10.80 7.27
N VAL A 65 -6.22 -9.76 6.56
CA VAL A 65 -7.59 -9.27 6.69
C VAL A 65 -8.61 -10.32 6.23
N SER A 66 -8.33 -11.07 5.16
CA SER A 66 -9.19 -12.16 4.69
C SER A 66 -9.34 -13.27 5.74
N LEU A 67 -8.25 -13.64 6.44
CA LEU A 67 -8.30 -14.60 7.55
C LEU A 67 -9.13 -14.08 8.73
N VAL A 68 -8.93 -12.82 9.12
CA VAL A 68 -9.71 -12.19 10.19
C VAL A 68 -11.19 -12.16 9.83
N ILE A 69 -11.53 -11.80 8.60
CA ILE A 69 -12.92 -11.83 8.09
C ILE A 69 -13.47 -13.25 8.17
N ALA A 70 -12.73 -14.26 7.72
CA ALA A 70 -13.17 -15.66 7.76
C ALA A 70 -13.46 -16.13 9.19
N LEU A 71 -12.69 -15.68 10.18
CA LEU A 71 -12.94 -15.94 11.61
C LEU A 71 -14.15 -15.18 12.13
N LEU A 72 -14.25 -13.88 11.84
CA LEU A 72 -15.37 -13.04 12.25
C LEU A 72 -16.70 -13.52 11.64
N MET A 73 -16.67 -14.13 10.46
CA MET A 73 -17.84 -14.73 9.83
C MET A 73 -18.41 -15.92 10.61
N ARG A 74 -17.59 -16.62 11.42
CA ARG A 74 -18.05 -17.72 12.27
C ARG A 74 -18.85 -17.23 13.48
N ILE A 75 -18.79 -15.93 13.78
CA ILE A 75 -19.50 -15.33 14.91
C ILE A 75 -20.81 -14.72 14.39
N PRO A 76 -21.99 -15.17 14.86
CA PRO A 76 -23.27 -14.69 14.32
C PRO A 76 -23.52 -13.18 14.52
N SER A 77 -23.02 -12.60 15.61
CA SER A 77 -23.24 -11.18 15.96
C SER A 77 -22.50 -10.19 15.06
N THR A 78 -21.37 -10.58 14.51
CA THR A 78 -20.51 -9.76 13.64
C THR A 78 -20.93 -9.84 12.16
N ARG A 79 -21.57 -10.94 11.76
CA ARG A 79 -21.95 -11.21 10.37
C ARG A 79 -22.78 -10.11 9.72
N LYS A 80 -23.69 -9.49 10.48
CA LYS A 80 -24.55 -8.39 9.99
C LYS A 80 -23.77 -7.14 9.56
N TYR A 81 -22.52 -6.99 9.99
CA TYR A 81 -21.66 -5.87 9.63
C TYR A 81 -20.72 -6.18 8.45
N LEU A 82 -20.63 -7.44 8.01
CA LEU A 82 -19.75 -7.90 6.92
C LEU A 82 -20.47 -7.86 5.57
N SER A 83 -20.97 -6.69 5.18
CA SER A 83 -21.58 -6.49 3.86
C SER A 83 -20.51 -6.52 2.74
N SER A 84 -20.91 -6.79 1.50
CA SER A 84 -19.99 -6.76 0.34
C SER A 84 -19.20 -5.44 0.25
N GLY A 85 -19.86 -4.31 0.50
CA GLY A 85 -19.22 -3.00 0.51
C GLY A 85 -18.19 -2.83 1.62
N ALA A 86 -18.49 -3.32 2.83
CA ALA A 86 -17.53 -3.30 3.95
C ALA A 86 -16.32 -4.19 3.65
N LEU A 87 -16.53 -5.36 3.05
CA LEU A 87 -15.45 -6.29 2.68
C LEU A 87 -14.55 -5.70 1.59
N ILE A 88 -15.12 -5.03 0.58
CA ILE A 88 -14.36 -4.32 -0.45
C ILE A 88 -13.52 -3.19 0.15
N LEU A 89 -14.10 -2.40 1.06
CA LEU A 89 -13.37 -1.36 1.77
C LEU A 89 -12.21 -1.96 2.57
N LEU A 90 -12.49 -2.96 3.40
CA LEU A 90 -11.48 -3.61 4.24
C LEU A 90 -10.32 -4.15 3.39
N TYR A 91 -10.63 -4.81 2.27
CA TYR A 91 -9.64 -5.34 1.36
C TYR A 91 -8.80 -4.22 0.71
N SER A 92 -9.45 -3.16 0.23
CA SER A 92 -8.77 -2.01 -0.39
C SER A 92 -7.90 -1.24 0.61
N THR A 93 -8.38 -1.06 1.83
CA THR A 93 -7.64 -0.45 2.94
C THR A 93 -6.45 -1.34 3.33
N ALA A 94 -6.62 -2.66 3.36
CA ALA A 94 -5.53 -3.59 3.65
C ALA A 94 -4.44 -3.54 2.57
N LEU A 95 -4.82 -3.47 1.29
CA LEU A 95 -3.88 -3.25 0.18
C LEU A 95 -3.07 -1.97 0.40
N ALA A 96 -3.77 -0.85 0.64
CA ALA A 96 -3.11 0.43 0.88
C ALA A 96 -2.19 0.40 2.11
N ALA A 97 -2.64 -0.18 3.23
CA ALA A 97 -1.84 -0.31 4.44
C ALA A 97 -0.58 -1.17 4.22
N SER A 98 -0.64 -2.20 3.39
CA SER A 98 0.50 -3.04 3.05
C SER A 98 1.66 -2.23 2.47
N ALA A 99 1.39 -1.26 1.59
CA ALA A 99 2.42 -0.41 0.99
C ALA A 99 3.22 0.40 2.04
N PHE A 100 2.61 0.66 3.20
CA PHE A 100 3.24 1.39 4.31
C PHE A 100 3.74 0.49 5.43
N ALA A 101 3.36 -0.78 5.47
CA ALA A 101 3.76 -1.77 6.46
C ALA A 101 5.11 -2.41 6.08
N ASN A 102 6.18 -1.62 6.11
CA ASN A 102 7.51 -2.07 5.74
C ASN A 102 8.53 -1.41 6.68
N THR A 103 9.51 -2.18 7.20
CA THR A 103 10.64 -1.67 8.01
C THR A 103 11.38 -0.52 7.34
N ASN A 104 11.28 -0.49 6.01
CA ASN A 104 11.95 0.44 5.14
C ASN A 104 10.97 1.44 4.48
N SER A 105 9.68 1.47 4.79
CA SER A 105 8.73 2.46 4.22
C SER A 105 8.17 3.37 5.32
N PRO A 106 8.00 4.68 5.07
CA PRO A 106 8.36 5.42 3.85
C PRO A 106 9.87 5.66 3.64
N TRP A 107 10.73 5.12 4.51
CA TRP A 107 12.10 5.57 4.76
C TRP A 107 13.23 5.09 3.82
N ARG A 108 12.96 4.19 2.86
CA ARG A 108 13.98 3.64 1.95
C ARG A 108 13.74 4.10 0.53
N GLU A 109 12.58 3.88 -0.08
CA GLU A 109 12.42 4.23 -1.50
C GLU A 109 12.43 5.75 -1.74
N ILE A 110 11.74 6.53 -0.90
CA ILE A 110 11.65 8.00 -1.05
C ILE A 110 12.86 8.69 -0.40
N TYR A 111 13.28 8.25 0.78
CA TYR A 111 14.40 8.87 1.51
C TYR A 111 15.78 8.40 1.03
N ALA A 112 15.92 7.23 0.38
CA ALA A 112 17.21 6.84 -0.19
C ALA A 112 17.69 7.86 -1.19
N LEU A 113 16.79 8.58 -1.87
CA LEU A 113 17.17 9.59 -2.86
C LEU A 113 17.20 11.00 -2.26
N MET A 114 16.45 11.28 -1.19
CA MET A 114 16.64 12.50 -0.37
C MET A 114 17.98 12.51 0.39
N THR A 115 18.50 11.32 0.72
CA THR A 115 19.78 11.15 1.45
C THR A 115 20.86 10.46 0.62
N ALA A 116 20.62 10.18 -0.67
CA ALA A 116 21.54 9.45 -1.55
C ALA A 116 22.93 10.05 -1.58
N ARG A 117 23.02 11.39 -1.60
CA ARG A 117 24.30 12.11 -1.62
C ARG A 117 25.14 11.90 -0.37
N LEU A 118 24.59 11.37 0.73
CA LEU A 118 25.36 11.04 1.95
C LEU A 118 26.03 9.68 1.85
N ALA A 119 25.33 8.69 1.30
CA ALA A 119 25.77 7.31 1.21
C ALA A 119 26.51 6.97 -0.10
N THR A 120 26.39 7.81 -1.13
CA THR A 120 26.95 7.57 -2.46
C THR A 120 28.18 8.46 -2.71
N SER A 121 29.18 7.92 -3.42
CA SER A 121 30.38 8.66 -3.80
C SER A 121 30.05 9.84 -4.73
N GLU A 122 30.81 10.93 -4.58
CA GLU A 122 30.66 12.13 -5.39
C GLU A 122 30.84 11.87 -6.90
N SER A 123 31.70 10.91 -7.26
CA SER A 123 31.93 10.46 -8.63
C SER A 123 30.68 9.94 -9.34
N VAL A 124 29.69 9.45 -8.58
CA VAL A 124 28.40 8.97 -9.12
C VAL A 124 27.37 10.09 -9.04
N MET A 125 27.37 10.85 -7.95
CA MET A 125 26.37 11.90 -7.70
C MET A 125 26.51 13.13 -8.61
N VAL A 126 27.61 13.25 -9.37
CA VAL A 126 27.77 14.27 -10.41
C VAL A 126 26.73 14.15 -11.53
N TYR A 127 26.23 12.93 -11.80
CA TYR A 127 25.23 12.69 -12.84
C TYR A 127 23.79 12.84 -12.35
N VAL A 128 23.60 13.02 -11.04
CA VAL A 128 22.28 13.17 -10.43
C VAL A 128 21.98 14.66 -10.27
N PRO A 129 20.89 15.18 -10.86
CA PRO A 129 20.51 16.58 -10.66
C PRO A 129 20.09 16.87 -9.21
N GLU A 130 20.29 18.10 -8.75
CA GLU A 130 19.92 18.50 -7.38
C GLU A 130 18.41 18.50 -7.12
N PHE A 131 17.60 18.71 -8.16
CA PHE A 131 16.14 18.57 -8.06
C PHE A 131 15.67 17.11 -7.98
N VAL A 132 16.56 16.12 -8.16
CA VAL A 132 16.24 14.70 -7.95
C VAL A 132 16.72 14.25 -6.57
N SER A 133 17.91 14.71 -6.19
CA SER A 133 18.53 14.43 -4.89
C SER A 133 19.12 15.73 -4.32
N PRO A 134 18.60 16.25 -3.20
CA PRO A 134 19.03 17.50 -2.60
C PRO A 134 20.55 17.55 -2.36
N PRO A 135 21.15 18.75 -2.28
CA PRO A 135 22.54 18.93 -1.91
C PRO A 135 22.92 18.20 -0.61
N ARG A 136 24.18 17.75 -0.52
CA ARG A 136 24.66 16.93 0.60
C ARG A 136 24.50 17.61 1.96
N ASP A 137 24.69 18.92 2.02
CA ASP A 137 24.54 19.71 3.25
C ASP A 137 23.08 19.75 3.73
N ALA A 138 22.12 19.85 2.82
CA ALA A 138 20.70 19.76 3.15
C ALA A 138 20.36 18.36 3.69
N ALA A 139 20.83 17.30 3.02
CA ALA A 139 20.62 15.93 3.44
C ALA A 139 21.23 15.66 4.84
N ASP A 140 22.40 16.22 5.14
CA ASP A 140 23.06 16.06 6.44
C ASP A 140 22.21 16.65 7.58
N VAL A 141 21.56 17.80 7.36
CA VAL A 141 20.61 18.41 8.30
C VAL A 141 19.40 17.49 8.58
N LEU A 142 18.92 16.76 7.56
CA LEU A 142 17.80 15.83 7.71
C LEU A 142 18.15 14.63 8.61
N ILE A 143 19.38 14.12 8.51
CA ILE A 143 19.84 12.98 9.32
C ILE A 143 20.23 13.42 10.74
N ARG A 144 20.99 14.51 10.86
CA ARG A 144 21.47 14.99 12.17
C ARG A 144 20.36 15.65 12.99
N GLY A 145 19.28 16.04 12.33
CA GLY A 145 18.19 16.80 12.90
C GLY A 145 18.48 18.30 12.86
N ALA A 146 17.50 19.07 12.39
CA ALA A 146 17.60 20.52 12.31
C ALA A 146 17.36 21.22 13.66
N GLY A 147 16.94 20.49 14.70
CA GLY A 147 16.55 21.04 16.00
C GLY A 147 15.20 21.76 16.02
N SER A 148 14.75 22.33 14.90
CA SER A 148 13.40 22.87 14.71
C SER A 148 12.93 22.69 13.27
N ILE A 149 11.61 22.76 13.05
CA ILE A 149 11.00 22.71 11.71
C ILE A 149 11.44 23.90 10.85
N THR A 150 11.67 25.06 11.47
CA THR A 150 12.07 26.30 10.77
C THR A 150 13.55 26.30 10.35
N ALA A 151 14.39 25.49 11.01
CA ALA A 151 15.80 25.35 10.66
C ALA A 151 16.05 24.39 9.48
N VAL A 152 15.03 23.69 9.01
CA VAL A 152 15.13 22.82 7.83
C VAL A 152 15.23 23.69 6.57
N PRO A 153 16.23 23.47 5.69
CA PRO A 153 16.39 24.22 4.44
C PRO A 153 15.36 23.78 3.39
N TRP A 154 14.08 24.12 3.61
CA TRP A 154 12.95 23.70 2.78
C TRP A 154 13.12 24.06 1.30
N ASN A 155 13.75 25.19 0.99
CA ASN A 155 14.05 25.60 -0.37
C ASN A 155 14.91 24.58 -1.14
N LYS A 156 15.78 23.83 -0.44
CA LYS A 156 16.61 22.77 -1.04
C LYS A 156 15.87 21.44 -1.18
N PHE A 157 14.87 21.19 -0.32
CA PHE A 157 14.09 19.95 -0.34
C PHE A 157 12.89 19.99 -1.28
N ILE A 158 12.19 21.12 -1.37
CA ILE A 158 10.96 21.28 -2.15
C ILE A 158 11.13 20.83 -3.61
N PRO A 159 12.19 21.21 -4.35
CA PRO A 159 12.38 20.74 -5.73
C PRO A 159 12.39 19.22 -5.83
N ALA A 160 13.13 18.57 -4.92
CA ALA A 160 13.24 17.12 -4.88
C ALA A 160 11.93 16.44 -4.48
N MET A 161 11.27 16.92 -3.44
CA MET A 161 9.94 16.44 -3.05
C MET A 161 8.92 16.55 -4.19
N THR A 162 8.96 17.66 -4.92
CA THR A 162 8.07 17.92 -6.05
C THR A 162 8.35 16.95 -7.20
N TRP A 163 9.63 16.76 -7.56
CA TRP A 163 10.03 15.78 -8.56
C TRP A 163 9.52 14.37 -8.24
N TRP A 164 9.73 13.91 -7.00
CA TRP A 164 9.30 12.58 -6.58
C TRP A 164 7.79 12.41 -6.56
N PHE A 165 7.06 13.43 -6.10
CA PHE A 165 5.61 13.42 -6.15
C PHE A 165 5.10 13.28 -7.59
N PHE A 166 5.63 14.07 -8.53
CA PHE A 166 5.21 14.01 -9.93
C PHE A 166 5.66 12.73 -10.63
N MET A 167 6.85 12.23 -10.35
CA MET A 167 7.34 10.97 -10.88
C MET A 167 6.42 9.82 -10.44
N PHE A 168 6.07 9.74 -9.15
CA PHE A 168 5.13 8.75 -8.66
C PHE A 168 3.74 8.91 -9.29
N ALA A 169 3.21 10.14 -9.33
CA ALA A 169 1.91 10.43 -9.94
C ALA A 169 1.87 10.06 -11.43
N PHE A 170 2.97 10.30 -12.17
CA PHE A 170 3.10 9.94 -13.57
C PHE A 170 3.03 8.42 -13.78
N PHE A 171 3.85 7.65 -13.06
CA PHE A 171 3.83 6.19 -13.16
C PHE A 171 2.52 5.56 -12.65
N ALA A 172 1.92 6.14 -11.61
CA ALA A 172 0.58 5.76 -11.17
C ALA A 172 -0.45 6.01 -12.28
N GLY A 173 -0.39 7.16 -12.95
CA GLY A 173 -1.24 7.49 -14.08
C GLY A 173 -1.08 6.54 -15.26
N VAL A 174 0.16 6.22 -15.65
CA VAL A 174 0.45 5.21 -16.68
C VAL A 174 -0.14 3.85 -16.29
N SER A 175 0.05 3.43 -15.03
CA SER A 175 -0.46 2.15 -14.53
C SER A 175 -1.99 2.08 -14.57
N VAL A 176 -2.67 3.16 -14.13
CA VAL A 176 -4.13 3.27 -14.21
C VAL A 176 -4.61 3.26 -15.66
N GLY A 177 -3.90 3.95 -16.56
CA GLY A 177 -4.20 3.97 -17.99
C GLY A 177 -4.09 2.57 -18.62
N LEU A 178 -2.97 1.87 -18.38
CA LEU A 178 -2.78 0.50 -18.83
C LEU A 178 -3.83 -0.44 -18.25
N ALA A 179 -4.08 -0.38 -16.94
CA ALA A 179 -5.12 -1.17 -16.29
C ALA A 179 -6.50 -0.90 -16.89
N SER A 180 -6.80 0.35 -17.28
CA SER A 180 -8.07 0.71 -17.91
C SER A 180 -8.20 0.15 -19.34
N ILE A 181 -7.11 0.12 -20.12
CA ILE A 181 -7.07 -0.49 -21.46
C ILE A 181 -7.29 -2.01 -21.35
N PHE A 182 -6.51 -2.66 -20.48
CA PHE A 182 -6.58 -4.11 -20.31
C PHE A 182 -7.82 -4.57 -19.56
N ARG A 183 -8.45 -3.71 -18.75
CA ARG A 183 -9.67 -4.04 -18.00
C ARG A 183 -10.73 -4.67 -18.89
N ARG A 184 -11.03 -4.05 -20.04
CA ARG A 184 -12.09 -4.56 -20.93
C ARG A 184 -11.73 -5.93 -21.49
N GLN A 185 -10.47 -6.13 -21.90
CA GLN A 185 -10.02 -7.41 -22.45
C GLN A 185 -10.00 -8.49 -21.37
N TRP A 186 -9.36 -8.24 -20.24
CA TRP A 186 -9.16 -9.24 -19.20
C TRP A 186 -10.43 -9.53 -18.40
N VAL A 187 -11.20 -8.51 -18.04
CA VAL A 187 -12.40 -8.68 -17.18
C VAL A 187 -13.63 -9.00 -18.00
N ASP A 188 -13.90 -8.23 -19.06
CA ASP A 188 -15.19 -8.34 -19.77
C ASP A 188 -15.17 -9.40 -20.89
N ILE A 189 -14.02 -9.65 -21.52
CA ILE A 189 -13.89 -10.60 -22.65
C ILE A 189 -13.32 -11.94 -22.18
N GLU A 190 -12.12 -11.94 -21.60
CA GLU A 190 -11.41 -13.16 -21.21
C GLU A 190 -11.87 -13.70 -19.85
N MET A 191 -12.60 -12.89 -19.07
CA MET A 191 -13.07 -13.22 -17.71
C MET A 191 -11.95 -13.75 -16.81
N LEU A 192 -10.71 -13.25 -16.99
CA LEU A 192 -9.56 -13.63 -16.20
C LEU A 192 -9.75 -13.12 -14.76
N PRO A 193 -9.86 -14.02 -13.77
CA PRO A 193 -9.90 -13.60 -12.39
C PRO A 193 -8.52 -13.05 -12.01
N TYR A 194 -8.47 -11.81 -11.51
CA TYR A 194 -7.24 -11.29 -10.91
C TYR A 194 -6.82 -12.23 -9.77
N PRO A 195 -5.65 -12.90 -9.84
CA PRO A 195 -5.31 -13.96 -8.90
C PRO A 195 -5.31 -13.49 -7.44
N GLN A 196 -4.85 -12.26 -7.22
CA GLN A 196 -4.87 -11.60 -5.90
C GLN A 196 -6.29 -11.38 -5.36
N ILE A 197 -7.26 -11.08 -6.23
CA ILE A 197 -8.66 -10.81 -5.85
C ILE A 197 -9.45 -12.12 -5.72
N ALA A 198 -9.06 -13.20 -6.41
CA ALA A 198 -9.76 -14.47 -6.40
C ALA A 198 -9.97 -15.02 -4.97
N ILE A 199 -8.96 -14.89 -4.10
CA ILE A 199 -9.01 -15.34 -2.69
C ILE A 199 -9.95 -14.46 -1.84
N ALA A 200 -9.90 -13.15 -2.04
CA ALA A 200 -10.84 -12.24 -1.38
C ALA A 200 -12.27 -12.48 -1.86
N HIS A 201 -12.45 -12.68 -3.16
CA HIS A 201 -13.72 -12.99 -3.78
C HIS A 201 -14.30 -14.31 -3.26
N SER A 202 -13.50 -15.37 -3.14
CA SER A 202 -13.97 -16.63 -2.55
C SER A 202 -14.35 -16.48 -1.07
N THR A 203 -13.64 -15.62 -0.32
CA THR A 203 -13.99 -15.30 1.07
C THR A 203 -15.32 -14.56 1.15
N ILE A 204 -15.55 -13.60 0.24
CA ILE A 204 -16.82 -12.86 0.12
C ILE A 204 -17.96 -13.81 -0.27
N ILE A 205 -17.78 -14.72 -1.22
CA ILE A 205 -18.80 -15.71 -1.59
C ILE A 205 -19.10 -16.64 -0.40
N GLY A 206 -18.06 -17.16 0.25
CA GLY A 206 -18.22 -17.99 1.44
C GLY A 206 -19.00 -17.27 2.55
N SER A 207 -18.88 -15.94 2.67
CA SER A 207 -19.67 -15.14 3.62
C SER A 207 -21.18 -15.21 3.40
N ARG A 208 -21.60 -15.37 2.15
CA ARG A 208 -23.01 -15.54 1.77
C ARG A 208 -23.48 -16.97 2.09
N GLU A 209 -22.62 -17.96 1.91
CA GLU A 209 -22.97 -19.39 2.00
C GLU A 209 -22.97 -19.96 3.43
N VAL A 210 -22.15 -19.45 4.36
CA VAL A 210 -22.02 -19.94 5.76
C VAL A 210 -23.33 -19.81 6.60
N GLY A 211 -24.44 -19.40 5.99
CA GLY A 211 -25.78 -19.29 6.61
C GLY A 211 -26.88 -20.02 5.86
N ASN A 212 -26.59 -20.48 4.64
CA ASN A 212 -27.46 -21.35 3.86
C ASN A 212 -26.95 -22.78 4.00
N SER A 213 -27.00 -23.30 5.23
CA SER A 213 -27.04 -24.75 5.39
C SER A 213 -28.30 -25.22 4.70
N LYS A 214 -28.15 -25.83 3.52
CA LYS A 214 -29.08 -26.92 3.21
C LYS A 214 -28.88 -28.03 4.23
#